data_AF-A0A7L4ZJP4-F1
#
_entry.id   AF-A0A7L4ZJP4-F1
#
_cell.length_a   1.000
_cell.length_b   1.000
_cell.length_c   1.000
_cell.angle_alpha   90.00
_cell.angle_beta   90.00
_cell.angle_gamma   90.00
#
_symmetry.space_group_name_H-M   'P 1'
#
loop_
_entity.id
_entity.type
_entity.pdbx_description
1 polymer ?
#
loop_
_entity_poly.entity_id
_entity_poly.type
_entity_poly.pdbx_seq_one_letter_code
_entity_poly.pdbx_strand_id
1 'polypeptide(L)'
;MKYTLLLILTLLLISCSKNEKAENIRHTVELAIKNDAKMMNEIIREFNNNKVNGIDNSKKLLKMYHEATKTHLVCKDLIIKLDDIDSCINLKKEALDYFNFTEFFLIDFIKPMATLSFKELQGNEELQKKMTERLAESIEVSKKMSDKILEFCKEHNLEMEISVYEGEKFSKQVEELKNNL
;
A
#
# COMPACT_ATOMS: atom_id res chain seq x y z
N MET A 1 -29.21 -46.10 4.09
CA MET A 1 -28.06 -45.20 4.35
C MET A 1 -27.10 -45.11 3.16
N LYS A 2 -27.57 -44.82 1.93
CA LYS A 2 -26.68 -44.68 0.75
C LYS A 2 -26.56 -43.24 0.21
N TYR A 3 -27.44 -42.34 0.63
CA TYR A 3 -27.42 -40.93 0.19
C TYR A 3 -26.61 -39.99 1.10
N THR A 4 -26.38 -40.38 2.37
CA THR A 4 -25.61 -39.58 3.34
C THR A 4 -24.13 -39.48 2.98
N LEU A 5 -23.56 -40.54 2.39
CA LEU A 5 -22.15 -40.57 1.99
C LEU A 5 -21.88 -39.70 0.75
N LEU A 6 -22.84 -39.60 -0.17
CA LEU A 6 -22.72 -38.80 -1.40
C LEU A 6 -22.78 -37.29 -1.08
N LEU A 7 -23.61 -36.88 -0.12
CA LEU A 7 -23.74 -35.48 0.30
C LEU A 7 -22.47 -34.95 1.00
N ILE A 8 -21.81 -35.79 1.81
CA ILE A 8 -20.56 -35.45 2.50
C ILE A 8 -19.41 -35.30 1.49
N LEU A 9 -19.36 -36.12 0.43
CA LEU A 9 -18.34 -35.99 -0.61
C LEU A 9 -18.50 -34.70 -1.44
N THR A 10 -19.73 -34.29 -1.73
CA THR A 10 -19.97 -33.00 -2.43
C THR A 10 -19.65 -31.79 -1.55
N LEU A 11 -19.83 -31.88 -0.22
CA LEU A 11 -19.46 -30.81 0.72
C LEU A 11 -17.93 -30.66 0.87
N LEU A 12 -17.16 -31.76 0.80
CA LEU A 12 -15.69 -31.74 0.85
C LEU A 12 -15.04 -31.20 -0.43
N LEU A 13 -15.69 -31.34 -1.59
CA LEU A 13 -15.18 -30.79 -2.86
C LEU A 13 -15.44 -29.28 -2.99
N ILE A 14 -16.46 -28.74 -2.31
CA ILE A 14 -16.77 -27.29 -2.31
C ILE A 14 -15.80 -26.50 -1.42
N SER A 15 -15.14 -27.14 -0.45
CA SER A 15 -14.21 -26.45 0.47
C SER A 15 -12.81 -26.20 -0.10
N CYS A 16 -12.40 -26.88 -1.18
CA CYS A 16 -11.06 -26.72 -1.73
C CYS A 16 -10.93 -25.52 -2.69
N SER A 17 -11.91 -25.29 -3.56
CA SER A 17 -11.85 -24.22 -4.57
C SER A 17 -12.10 -22.81 -4.01
N LYS A 18 -12.88 -22.70 -2.91
CA LYS A 18 -13.16 -21.40 -2.28
C LYS A 18 -11.92 -20.77 -1.65
N ASN A 19 -11.01 -21.59 -1.10
CA ASN A 19 -9.83 -21.07 -0.44
C ASN A 19 -8.78 -20.57 -1.44
N GLU A 20 -8.58 -21.27 -2.56
CA GLU A 20 -7.61 -20.88 -3.60
C GLU A 20 -7.92 -19.49 -4.19
N LYS A 21 -9.22 -19.18 -4.40
CA LYS A 21 -9.63 -17.86 -4.88
C LYS A 21 -9.35 -16.76 -3.86
N ALA A 22 -9.68 -17.00 -2.58
CA ALA A 22 -9.42 -16.04 -1.50
C ALA A 22 -7.91 -15.83 -1.30
N GLU A 23 -7.13 -16.91 -1.36
CA GLU A 23 -5.68 -16.91 -1.33
C GLU A 23 -5.09 -16.06 -2.46
N ASN A 24 -5.54 -16.23 -3.71
CA ASN A 24 -5.09 -15.43 -4.84
C ASN A 24 -5.42 -13.93 -4.67
N ILE A 25 -6.62 -13.60 -4.20
CA ILE A 25 -7.03 -12.22 -3.91
C ILE A 25 -6.10 -11.61 -2.86
N ARG A 26 -5.95 -12.27 -1.71
CA ARG A 26 -5.09 -11.84 -0.60
C ARG A 26 -3.64 -11.67 -1.06
N HIS A 27 -3.07 -12.65 -1.76
CA HIS A 27 -1.69 -12.61 -2.24
C HIS A 27 -1.47 -11.47 -3.23
N THR A 28 -2.38 -11.29 -4.19
CA THR A 28 -2.29 -10.21 -5.19
C THR A 28 -2.35 -8.84 -4.52
N VAL A 29 -3.26 -8.65 -3.55
CA VAL A 29 -3.39 -7.40 -2.78
C VAL A 29 -2.11 -7.10 -2.01
N GLU A 30 -1.60 -8.06 -1.24
CA GLU A 30 -0.37 -7.86 -0.47
C GLU A 30 0.85 -7.61 -1.36
N LEU A 31 0.98 -8.33 -2.47
CA LEU A 31 2.07 -8.16 -3.43
C LEU A 31 2.03 -6.76 -4.07
N ALA A 32 0.85 -6.31 -4.49
CA ALA A 32 0.65 -5.00 -5.10
C ALA A 32 1.01 -3.88 -4.11
N ILE A 33 0.51 -3.96 -2.87
CA ILE A 33 0.81 -2.99 -1.81
C ILE A 33 2.31 -2.96 -1.49
N LYS A 34 2.94 -4.14 -1.31
CA LYS A 34 4.38 -4.26 -1.02
C LYS A 34 5.22 -3.59 -2.10
N ASN A 35 4.91 -3.82 -3.37
CA ASN A 35 5.65 -3.25 -4.49
C ASN A 35 5.45 -1.74 -4.62
N ASP A 36 4.21 -1.24 -4.49
CA ASP A 36 3.91 0.20 -4.56
C ASP A 36 4.62 0.97 -3.44
N ALA A 37 4.47 0.50 -2.20
CA ALA A 37 5.11 1.09 -1.02
C ALA A 37 6.64 1.06 -1.12
N LYS A 38 7.23 -0.05 -1.61
CA LYS A 38 8.67 -0.16 -1.80
C LYS A 38 9.22 0.94 -2.71
N MET A 39 8.58 1.17 -3.86
CA MET A 39 9.04 2.17 -4.83
C MET A 39 9.00 3.59 -4.23
N MET A 40 7.91 3.94 -3.54
CA MET A 40 7.79 5.24 -2.87
C MET A 40 8.84 5.41 -1.76
N ASN A 41 9.03 4.38 -0.93
CA ASN A 41 10.02 4.41 0.15
C ASN A 41 11.46 4.52 -0.36
N GLU A 42 11.79 3.89 -1.48
CA GLU A 42 13.11 4.01 -2.10
C GLU A 42 13.39 5.45 -2.57
N ILE A 43 12.39 6.15 -3.12
CA ILE A 43 12.53 7.56 -3.50
C ILE A 43 12.73 8.43 -2.26
N ILE A 44 11.92 8.25 -1.21
CA ILE A 44 12.04 9.00 0.05
C ILE A 44 13.45 8.80 0.65
N ARG A 45 13.94 7.56 0.69
CA ARG A 45 15.27 7.25 1.19
C ARG A 45 16.36 7.91 0.35
N GLU A 46 16.28 7.82 -0.97
CA GLU A 46 17.24 8.45 -1.87
C GLU A 46 17.24 9.97 -1.71
N PHE A 47 16.05 10.58 -1.62
CA PHE A 47 15.89 12.02 -1.38
C PHE A 47 16.54 12.44 -0.06
N ASN A 48 16.28 11.71 1.03
CA ASN A 48 16.88 12.01 2.33
C ASN A 48 18.41 11.85 2.32
N ASN A 49 18.93 10.83 1.65
CA ASN A 49 20.37 10.65 1.47
C ASN A 49 20.99 11.82 0.69
N ASN A 50 20.33 12.25 -0.39
CA ASN A 50 20.75 13.39 -1.18
C ASN A 50 20.76 14.69 -0.34
N LYS A 51 19.73 14.88 0.51
CA LYS A 51 19.60 16.03 1.41
C LYS A 51 20.75 16.09 2.42
N VAL A 52 21.03 14.98 3.12
CA VAL A 52 22.10 14.89 4.13
C VAL A 52 23.47 15.17 3.52
N ASN A 53 23.70 14.74 2.27
CA ASN A 53 24.98 14.91 1.58
C ASN A 53 25.07 16.21 0.75
N GLY A 54 24.02 17.04 0.71
CA GLY A 54 23.97 18.25 -0.12
C GLY A 54 24.05 17.97 -1.63
N ILE A 55 23.63 16.79 -2.08
CA ILE A 55 23.68 16.37 -3.49
C ILE A 55 22.33 16.66 -4.13
N ASP A 56 22.28 17.53 -5.15
CA ASP A 56 21.09 17.70 -5.98
C ASP A 56 21.13 16.69 -7.15
N ASN A 57 20.54 15.50 -6.96
CA ASN A 57 20.44 14.46 -7.98
C ASN A 57 18.99 14.28 -8.49
N SER A 58 18.37 15.40 -8.87
CA SER A 58 17.02 15.44 -9.45
C SER A 58 16.84 14.47 -10.63
N LYS A 59 17.85 14.26 -11.48
CA LYS A 59 17.76 13.32 -12.61
C LYS A 59 17.54 11.88 -12.16
N LYS A 60 18.23 11.40 -11.11
CA LYS A 60 18.03 10.05 -10.58
C LYS A 60 16.66 9.93 -9.93
N LEU A 61 16.27 10.90 -9.11
CA LEU A 61 14.98 10.90 -8.43
C LEU A 61 13.81 10.94 -9.42
N LEU A 62 13.91 11.73 -10.48
CA LEU A 62 12.90 11.78 -11.55
C LEU A 62 12.75 10.43 -12.26
N LYS A 63 13.87 9.74 -12.53
CA LYS A 63 13.81 8.39 -13.10
C LYS A 63 13.09 7.42 -12.16
N MET A 64 13.44 7.44 -10.88
CA MET A 64 12.78 6.59 -9.86
C MET A 64 11.29 6.92 -9.74
N TYR A 65 10.91 8.20 -9.80
CA TYR A 65 9.50 8.62 -9.82
C TYR A 65 8.75 8.02 -11.01
N HIS A 66 9.30 8.11 -12.22
CA HIS A 66 8.67 7.50 -13.39
C HIS A 66 8.52 5.98 -13.28
N GLU A 67 9.50 5.30 -12.69
CA GLU A 67 9.40 3.87 -12.39
C GLU A 67 8.31 3.59 -11.35
N ALA A 68 8.23 4.38 -10.28
CA ALA A 68 7.19 4.27 -9.26
C ALA A 68 5.78 4.50 -9.84
N THR A 69 5.58 5.51 -10.69
CA THR A 69 4.29 5.74 -11.37
C THR A 69 3.89 4.55 -12.24
N LYS A 70 4.83 3.95 -12.98
CA LYS A 70 4.55 2.75 -13.78
C LYS A 70 4.17 1.56 -12.90
N THR A 71 4.93 1.32 -11.83
CA THR A 71 4.64 0.26 -10.87
C THR A 71 3.27 0.45 -10.22
N HIS A 72 2.93 1.68 -9.82
CA HIS A 72 1.62 2.01 -9.25
C HIS A 72 0.48 1.64 -10.20
N LEU A 73 0.57 2.05 -11.47
CA LEU A 73 -0.44 1.71 -12.48
C LEU A 73 -0.59 0.20 -12.68
N VAL A 74 0.53 -0.55 -12.71
CA VAL A 74 0.50 -2.02 -12.81
C VAL A 74 -0.15 -2.64 -11.57
N CYS A 75 0.21 -2.17 -10.37
CA CYS A 75 -0.35 -2.67 -9.11
C CYS A 75 -1.86 -2.42 -9.04
N LYS A 76 -2.32 -1.22 -9.40
CA LYS A 76 -3.74 -0.86 -9.47
C LYS A 76 -4.49 -1.72 -10.50
N ASP A 77 -3.91 -1.96 -11.67
CA ASP A 77 -4.47 -2.83 -12.72
C ASP A 77 -4.61 -4.29 -12.26
N LEU A 78 -3.64 -4.81 -11.49
CA LEU A 78 -3.77 -6.14 -10.85
C LEU A 78 -5.00 -6.21 -9.95
N ILE A 79 -5.25 -5.18 -9.13
CA ILE A 79 -6.44 -5.13 -8.25
C ILE A 79 -7.73 -5.05 -9.06
N ILE A 80 -7.78 -4.23 -10.12
CA ILE A 80 -8.96 -4.10 -10.99
C ILE A 80 -9.35 -5.46 -11.59
N LYS A 81 -8.35 -6.25 -11.98
CA LYS A 81 -8.51 -7.57 -12.60
C LYS A 81 -8.85 -8.70 -11.62
N LEU A 82 -8.84 -8.45 -10.30
CA LEU A 82 -9.26 -9.45 -9.33
C LEU A 82 -10.73 -9.80 -9.51
N ASP A 83 -11.03 -11.09 -9.46
CA ASP A 83 -12.40 -11.57 -9.45
C ASP A 83 -13.12 -11.18 -8.16
N ASP A 84 -14.43 -10.97 -8.25
CA ASP A 84 -15.26 -10.82 -7.07
C ASP A 84 -15.42 -12.16 -6.34
N ILE A 85 -15.48 -12.12 -5.01
CA ILE A 85 -15.71 -13.29 -4.17
C ILE A 85 -16.87 -12.99 -3.22
N ASP A 86 -17.65 -14.03 -2.90
CA ASP A 86 -18.67 -13.97 -1.87
C ASP A 86 -17.98 -13.88 -0.49
N SER A 87 -17.84 -12.66 0.01
CA SER A 87 -17.16 -12.35 1.26
C SER A 87 -17.79 -11.12 1.92
N CYS A 88 -17.81 -11.11 3.25
CA CYS A 88 -18.21 -9.93 4.02
C CYS A 88 -17.22 -8.77 3.83
N ILE A 89 -15.96 -9.08 3.55
CA ILE A 89 -14.91 -8.11 3.27
C ILE A 89 -14.65 -8.02 1.77
N ASN A 90 -15.04 -6.89 1.17
CA ASN A 90 -14.67 -6.58 -0.21
C ASN A 90 -13.23 -6.05 -0.28
N LEU A 91 -12.26 -6.97 -0.20
CA LEU A 91 -10.84 -6.63 -0.16
C LEU A 91 -10.37 -5.93 -1.44
N LYS A 92 -10.94 -6.27 -2.59
CA LYS A 92 -10.69 -5.58 -3.88
C LYS A 92 -11.03 -4.09 -3.78
N LYS A 93 -12.23 -3.76 -3.28
CA LYS A 93 -12.65 -2.36 -3.11
C LYS A 93 -11.74 -1.61 -2.14
N GLU A 94 -11.45 -2.20 -0.99
CA GLU A 94 -10.58 -1.57 0.02
C GLU A 94 -9.17 -1.31 -0.55
N ALA A 95 -8.63 -2.25 -1.33
CA ALA A 95 -7.35 -2.07 -2.03
C ALA A 95 -7.41 -0.95 -3.08
N LEU A 96 -8.52 -0.83 -3.83
CA LEU A 96 -8.67 0.28 -4.79
C LEU A 96 -8.73 1.64 -4.09
N ASP A 97 -9.42 1.74 -2.95
CA ASP A 97 -9.45 2.95 -2.15
C ASP A 97 -8.05 3.32 -1.63
N TYR A 98 -7.27 2.32 -1.19
CA TYR A 98 -5.85 2.49 -0.84
C TYR A 98 -5.02 3.02 -2.04
N PHE A 99 -5.14 2.41 -3.22
CA PHE A 99 -4.39 2.85 -4.41
C PHE A 99 -4.80 4.24 -4.89
N ASN A 100 -6.08 4.62 -4.78
CA ASN A 100 -6.51 5.98 -5.09
C ASN A 100 -5.87 7.00 -4.13
N PHE A 101 -5.69 6.64 -2.86
CA PHE A 101 -4.96 7.48 -1.92
C PHE A 101 -3.45 7.53 -2.22
N THR A 102 -2.81 6.40 -2.52
CA THR A 102 -1.36 6.41 -2.82
C THR A 102 -1.03 7.09 -4.15
N GLU A 103 -1.97 7.13 -5.10
CA GLU A 103 -1.86 7.95 -6.32
C GLU A 103 -1.73 9.44 -6.00
N PHE A 104 -2.57 9.93 -5.10
CA PHE A 104 -2.45 11.30 -4.57
C PHE A 104 -1.08 11.51 -3.91
N PHE A 105 -0.63 10.56 -3.07
CA PHE A 105 0.66 10.67 -2.40
C PHE A 105 1.85 10.74 -3.38
N LEU A 106 1.79 9.94 -4.46
CA LEU A 106 2.75 9.96 -5.55
C LEU A 106 2.80 11.32 -6.27
N ILE A 107 1.65 11.94 -6.52
CA ILE A 107 1.54 13.18 -7.28
C ILE A 107 1.90 14.40 -6.42
N ASP A 108 1.38 14.46 -5.20
CA ASP A 108 1.47 15.67 -4.39
C ASP A 108 2.72 15.71 -3.52
N PHE A 109 3.38 14.57 -3.27
CA PHE A 109 4.57 14.52 -2.42
C PHE A 109 5.79 13.97 -3.14
N ILE A 110 5.69 12.77 -3.73
CA ILE A 110 6.84 12.12 -4.35
C ILE A 110 7.30 12.89 -5.59
N LYS A 111 6.37 13.36 -6.43
CA LYS A 111 6.73 14.14 -7.63
C LYS A 111 7.49 15.43 -7.28
N PRO A 112 7.00 16.32 -6.37
CA PRO A 112 7.80 17.48 -5.94
C PRO A 112 9.19 17.11 -5.42
N MET A 113 9.32 16.07 -4.59
CA MET A 113 10.63 15.59 -4.11
C MET A 113 11.56 15.16 -5.25
N ALA A 114 10.99 14.64 -6.33
CA ALA A 114 11.75 14.18 -7.48
C ALA A 114 12.08 15.26 -8.51
N THR A 115 11.33 16.37 -8.52
CA THR A 115 11.42 17.40 -9.57
C THR A 115 11.98 18.75 -9.11
N LEU A 116 11.86 19.09 -7.82
CA LEU A 116 12.28 20.39 -7.29
C LEU A 116 13.63 20.27 -6.57
N SER A 117 14.42 21.35 -6.60
CA SER A 117 15.63 21.47 -5.79
C SER A 117 15.30 21.57 -4.29
N PHE A 118 16.27 21.30 -3.41
CA PHE A 118 16.07 21.43 -1.97
C PHE A 118 15.65 22.83 -1.54
N LYS A 119 16.21 23.87 -2.17
CA LYS A 119 15.88 25.26 -1.86
C LYS A 119 14.43 25.58 -2.23
N GLU A 120 13.95 25.07 -3.36
CA GLU A 120 12.55 25.22 -3.78
C GLU A 120 11.60 24.46 -2.86
N LEU A 121 11.97 23.26 -2.41
CA LEU A 121 11.17 22.49 -1.45
C LEU A 121 11.09 23.16 -0.07
N GLN A 122 12.20 23.73 0.41
CA GLN A 122 12.23 24.48 1.67
C GLN A 122 11.39 25.75 1.62
N GLY A 123 11.35 26.44 0.48
CA GLY A 123 10.53 27.63 0.29
C GLY A 123 9.05 27.36 0.02
N ASN A 124 8.64 26.10 -0.16
CA ASN A 124 7.26 25.74 -0.51
C ASN A 124 6.42 25.43 0.73
N GLU A 125 5.97 26.48 1.41
CA GLU A 125 5.14 26.39 2.63
C GLU A 125 3.82 25.63 2.39
N GLU A 126 3.21 25.80 1.21
CA GLU A 126 1.97 25.09 0.86
C GLU A 126 2.19 23.58 0.80
N LEU A 127 3.28 23.14 0.18
CA LEU A 127 3.65 21.73 0.11
C LEU A 127 3.94 21.16 1.50
N GLN A 128 4.68 21.90 2.34
CA GLN A 128 4.99 21.47 3.72
C GLN A 128 3.73 21.32 4.59
N LYS A 129 2.78 22.26 4.44
CA LYS A 129 1.48 22.18 5.11
C LYS A 129 0.67 20.98 4.62
N LYS A 130 0.55 20.81 3.29
CA LYS A 130 -0.12 19.65 2.69
C LYS A 130 0.49 18.32 3.15
N MET A 131 1.82 18.24 3.23
CA MET A 131 2.53 17.06 3.74
C MET A 131 2.13 16.74 5.17
N THR A 132 2.14 17.74 6.04
CA THR A 132 1.84 17.55 7.47
C THR A 132 0.41 17.07 7.70
N GLU A 133 -0.56 17.66 6.99
CA GLU A 133 -1.98 17.30 7.10
C GLU A 133 -2.25 15.89 6.58
N ARG A 134 -1.60 15.51 5.48
CA ARG A 134 -1.88 14.23 4.78
C ARG A 134 -1.03 13.06 5.26
N LEU A 135 0.05 13.31 5.99
CA LEU A 135 0.84 12.23 6.61
C LEU A 135 0.00 11.43 7.62
N ALA A 136 -0.84 12.11 8.40
CA ALA A 136 -1.77 11.46 9.33
C ALA A 136 -2.80 10.60 8.59
N GLU A 137 -3.32 11.10 7.47
CA GLU A 137 -4.25 10.34 6.63
C GLU A 137 -3.58 9.12 5.98
N SER A 138 -2.32 9.25 5.55
CA SER A 138 -1.54 8.13 5.00
C SER A 138 -1.37 6.99 6.00
N ILE A 139 -1.17 7.33 7.27
CA ILE A 139 -1.11 6.37 8.38
C ILE A 139 -2.45 5.66 8.53
N GLU A 140 -3.53 6.44 8.59
CA GLU A 140 -4.88 5.92 8.81
C GLU A 140 -5.31 4.99 7.67
N VAL A 141 -5.09 5.39 6.42
CA VAL A 141 -5.39 4.59 5.23
C VAL A 141 -4.57 3.29 5.21
N SER A 142 -3.27 3.36 5.55
CA SER A 142 -2.41 2.16 5.61
C SER A 142 -2.85 1.20 6.71
N LYS A 143 -3.21 1.74 7.89
CA LYS A 143 -3.75 0.95 9.00
C LYS A 143 -5.06 0.28 8.61
N LYS A 144 -6.01 1.04 8.06
CA LYS A 144 -7.30 0.53 7.60
C LYS A 144 -7.09 -0.61 6.62
N MET A 145 -6.19 -0.45 5.65
CA MET A 145 -5.89 -1.50 4.67
C MET A 145 -5.33 -2.77 5.34
N SER A 146 -4.37 -2.63 6.26
CA SER A 146 -3.83 -3.75 7.05
C SER A 146 -4.91 -4.47 7.84
N ASP A 147 -5.81 -3.72 8.50
CA ASP A 147 -6.92 -4.29 9.27
C ASP A 147 -7.89 -5.05 8.35
N LYS A 148 -8.17 -4.54 7.15
CA LYS A 148 -9.02 -5.21 6.16
C LYS A 148 -8.41 -6.49 5.59
N ILE A 149 -7.10 -6.53 5.36
CA ILE A 149 -6.40 -7.77 4.99
C ILE A 149 -6.54 -8.79 6.12
N LEU A 150 -6.32 -8.38 7.38
CA LEU A 150 -6.43 -9.27 8.53
C LEU A 150 -7.86 -9.81 8.72
N GLU A 151 -8.88 -8.97 8.59
CA GLU A 151 -10.29 -9.37 8.65
C GLU A 151 -10.60 -10.40 7.55
N PHE A 152 -10.16 -10.13 6.31
CA PHE A 152 -10.33 -11.05 5.18
C PHE A 152 -9.62 -12.39 5.42
N CYS A 153 -8.38 -12.37 5.91
CA CYS A 153 -7.65 -13.59 6.23
C CYS A 153 -8.36 -14.42 7.31
N LYS A 154 -8.90 -13.78 8.35
CA LYS A 154 -9.68 -14.46 9.40
C LYS A 154 -10.95 -15.09 8.85
N GLU A 155 -11.67 -14.39 7.95
CA GLU A 155 -12.90 -14.89 7.32
C GLU A 155 -12.64 -16.17 6.51
N HIS A 156 -11.51 -16.22 5.80
CA HIS A 156 -11.17 -17.33 4.89
C HIS A 156 -10.18 -18.34 5.48
N ASN A 157 -9.78 -18.20 6.76
CA ASN A 157 -8.76 -19.03 7.43
C ASN A 157 -7.40 -19.03 6.69
N LEU A 158 -6.96 -17.85 6.26
CA LEU A 158 -5.68 -17.61 5.60
C LEU A 158 -4.64 -17.04 6.56
N GLU A 159 -3.37 -17.21 6.20
CA GLU A 159 -2.25 -16.52 6.83
C GLU A 159 -1.92 -15.22 6.07
N MET A 160 -1.59 -14.17 6.82
CA MET A 160 -1.18 -12.87 6.29
C MET A 160 0.35 -12.85 6.12
N GLU A 161 0.87 -12.49 4.94
CA GLU A 161 2.32 -12.43 4.71
C GLU A 161 2.89 -11.02 4.84
N ILE A 162 2.04 -9.98 4.84
CA ILE A 162 2.47 -8.61 5.13
C ILE A 162 2.49 -8.39 6.64
N SER A 163 3.56 -7.76 7.15
CA SER A 163 3.66 -7.46 8.57
C SER A 163 2.52 -6.54 9.01
N VAL A 164 1.93 -6.79 10.18
CA VAL A 164 0.90 -5.94 10.77
C VAL A 164 1.46 -4.53 10.99
N TYR A 165 0.65 -3.52 10.65
CA TYR A 165 1.01 -2.12 10.89
C TYR A 165 1.16 -1.84 12.40
N GLU A 166 2.39 -1.54 12.85
CA GLU A 166 2.73 -1.17 14.23
C GLU A 166 2.51 0.34 14.47
N GLY A 167 1.25 0.75 14.61
CA GLY A 167 0.89 2.18 14.67
C GLY A 167 1.60 3.00 15.75
N GLU A 168 1.91 2.42 16.90
CA GLU A 168 2.61 3.14 17.98
C GLU A 168 4.05 3.50 17.61
N LYS A 169 4.74 2.60 16.90
CA LYS A 169 6.12 2.79 16.44
C LYS A 169 6.18 3.87 15.36
N PHE A 170 5.20 3.88 14.45
CA PHE A 170 5.13 4.88 13.40
C PHE A 170 4.81 6.27 13.94
N SER A 171 3.86 6.39 14.88
CA SER A 171 3.54 7.67 15.53
C SER A 171 4.77 8.32 16.20
N LYS A 172 5.60 7.52 16.88
CA LYS A 172 6.88 7.98 17.45
C LYS A 172 7.84 8.50 16.37
N GLN A 173 7.99 7.79 15.25
CA GLN A 173 8.83 8.23 14.12
C GLN A 173 8.34 9.56 13.50
N VAL A 174 7.02 9.75 13.42
CA VAL A 174 6.44 11.01 12.92
C VAL A 174 6.71 12.17 13.87
N GLU A 175 6.59 11.96 15.17
CA GLU A 175 6.90 12.97 16.19
C GLU A 175 8.38 13.37 16.16
N GLU A 176 9.28 12.40 16.02
CA GLU A 176 10.71 12.63 15.82
C GLU A 176 11.00 13.44 14.54
N LEU A 177 10.33 13.15 13.43
CA LEU A 177 10.47 13.89 12.17
C LEU A 177 10.00 15.34 12.31
N LYS A 178 8.88 15.57 13.01
CA LYS A 178 8.35 16.92 13.27
C LYS A 178 9.28 17.77 14.14
N ASN A 179 10.03 17.14 15.05
CA ASN A 179 10.98 17.84 15.93
C ASN A 179 12.34 18.13 15.27
N ASN A 180 12.62 17.53 14.11
CA ASN A 180 13.88 17.66 13.36
C ASN A 180 13.76 18.47 12.05
N LEU A 181 12.57 19.00 11.76
CA LEU A 181 12.30 19.98 10.71
C LEU A 181 12.21 21.38 11.32
#